data_AF-A0A7W1GC24-F1
#
_entry.id   AF-A0A7W1GC24-F1
#
_cell.length_a   1.000
_cell.length_b   1.000
_cell.length_c   1.000
_cell.angle_alpha   90.00
_cell.angle_beta   90.00
_cell.angle_gamma   90.00
#
_symmetry.space_group_name_H-M   'P 1'
#
loop_
_entity.id
_entity.type
_entity.pdbx_description
1 polymer ?
#
loop_
_entity_poly.entity_id
_entity_poly.type
_entity_poly.pdbx_seq_one_letter_code
_entity_poly.pdbx_strand_id
1 'polypeptide(L)'
;MPLQSTFFRGNARLQKCLVSDPEHVTIGSRGVHVTLIQTALSFLDGLNIADQEQTAQQYGPSTANAVLSFKTKRKIINPAYQTKPDAIVGKMTMRVLDAAMRAQEANASRLLLSFGISDVTPPSTVILSEAGNNEFVGWADQLVRENSGRITKINAVSDPNDEVSRIQQAVFRAGAGGLLVLSVGHGVCIPGFGEEGAFDLAPGGTMRIIGRNFDPNFVRDFSSPHYADRPSQSSGGGLLPLSQKDKDERNPTGSDERRRLRNFALWDQVCRIFGAGNLGGVVLFTCRIGGAPGFLRRVAREWKTTIIAYTDQVGALEIKRSGGSRFRAILNGDKGRFNSPAPGNTNTPMGETTFPLSLSQMVVIRP
;
A
#
# COMPACT_ATOMS: atom_id res chain seq x y z
N MET A 1 20.29 16.84 20.02
CA MET A 1 19.23 16.88 18.99
C MET A 1 18.25 15.76 19.27
N PRO A 2 16.93 15.98 19.18
CA PRO A 2 15.95 14.90 19.29
C PRO A 2 16.02 13.94 18.11
N LEU A 3 15.48 12.73 18.27
CA LEU A 3 15.26 11.78 17.19
C LEU A 3 14.35 12.40 16.12
N GLN A 4 14.69 12.16 14.85
CA GLN A 4 14.15 12.86 13.69
C GLN A 4 13.24 11.99 12.83
N SER A 5 13.45 10.67 12.80
CA SER A 5 12.57 9.74 12.08
C SER A 5 11.16 9.77 12.67
N THR A 6 10.13 9.68 11.82
CA THR A 6 8.75 9.57 12.30
C THR A 6 8.57 8.30 13.14
N PHE A 7 9.31 7.25 12.78
CA PHE A 7 9.33 5.96 13.46
C PHE A 7 9.79 6.02 14.91
N PHE A 8 10.86 6.76 15.25
CA PHE A 8 11.38 6.81 16.62
C PHE A 8 10.99 8.06 17.41
N ARG A 9 10.71 9.21 16.75
CA ARG A 9 10.59 10.52 17.43
C ARG A 9 9.56 10.57 18.56
N GLY A 10 8.49 9.77 18.47
CA GLY A 10 7.42 9.72 19.48
C GLY A 10 7.75 8.88 20.72
N ASN A 11 8.87 8.15 20.76
CA ASN A 11 9.20 7.28 21.90
C ASN A 11 10.12 7.98 22.91
N ALA A 12 9.56 8.35 24.08
CA ALA A 12 10.31 9.06 25.12
C ALA A 12 11.53 8.28 25.66
N ARG A 13 11.46 6.94 25.75
CA ARG A 13 12.59 6.11 26.23
C ARG A 13 13.75 6.13 25.24
N LEU A 14 13.47 6.06 23.94
CA LEU A 14 14.50 6.16 22.89
C LEU A 14 15.08 7.58 22.80
N GLN A 15 14.28 8.63 23.00
CA GLN A 15 14.78 10.01 23.11
C GLN A 15 15.80 10.14 24.26
N LYS A 16 15.52 9.51 25.42
CA LYS A 16 16.47 9.45 26.53
C LYS A 16 17.72 8.63 26.20
N CYS A 17 17.57 7.48 25.54
CA CYS A 17 18.67 6.64 25.08
C CYS A 17 19.65 7.41 24.15
N LEU A 18 19.16 8.39 23.40
CA LEU A 18 19.99 9.24 22.53
C LEU A 18 20.93 10.18 23.31
N VAL A 19 20.63 10.49 24.57
CA VAL A 19 21.33 11.52 25.36
C VAL A 19 21.86 11.07 26.72
N SER A 20 21.47 9.91 27.24
CA SER A 20 21.84 9.44 28.59
C SER A 20 22.32 7.98 28.58
N ASP A 21 23.49 7.70 29.17
CA ASP A 21 24.10 6.36 29.17
C ASP A 21 23.34 5.34 30.04
N PRO A 22 22.80 5.70 31.23
CA PRO A 22 21.89 4.83 31.99
C PRO A 22 20.64 4.40 31.20
N GLU A 23 20.31 5.15 30.15
CA GLU A 23 19.15 4.93 29.31
C GLU A 23 19.51 4.08 28.07
N HIS A 24 20.72 3.51 27.97
CA HIS A 24 21.05 2.57 26.92
C HIS A 24 20.15 1.31 26.98
N VAL A 25 19.88 0.72 25.81
CA VAL A 25 19.09 -0.51 25.70
C VAL A 25 20.04 -1.68 25.56
N THR A 26 19.96 -2.62 26.51
CA THR A 26 20.86 -3.77 26.65
C THR A 26 20.07 -5.08 26.69
N ILE A 27 20.78 -6.22 26.62
CA ILE A 27 20.17 -7.55 26.81
C ILE A 27 19.37 -7.58 28.12
N GLY A 28 18.16 -8.13 28.06
CA GLY A 28 17.20 -8.17 29.17
C GLY A 28 16.21 -7.01 29.18
N SER A 29 16.46 -5.93 28.43
CA SER A 29 15.50 -4.82 28.27
C SER A 29 14.19 -5.32 27.67
N ARG A 30 13.07 -4.73 28.08
CA ARG A 30 11.72 -5.11 27.61
C ARG A 30 10.83 -3.90 27.33
N GLY A 31 9.97 -4.02 26.32
CA GLY A 31 8.88 -3.09 26.03
C GLY A 31 8.95 -2.45 24.65
N VAL A 32 8.04 -1.52 24.37
CA VAL A 32 7.81 -0.92 23.03
C VAL A 32 9.09 -0.37 22.38
N HIS A 33 10.00 0.20 23.17
CA HIS A 33 11.27 0.73 22.67
C HIS A 33 12.19 -0.35 22.07
N VAL A 34 12.16 -1.56 22.63
CA VAL A 34 12.88 -2.73 22.09
C VAL A 34 12.24 -3.17 20.78
N THR A 35 10.90 -3.26 20.72
CA THR A 35 10.19 -3.62 19.48
C THR A 35 10.50 -2.66 18.34
N LEU A 36 10.59 -1.35 18.62
CA LEU A 36 11.00 -0.37 17.61
C LEU A 36 12.42 -0.63 17.10
N ILE A 37 13.37 -0.89 17.99
CA ILE A 37 14.75 -1.25 17.60
C ILE A 37 14.76 -2.51 16.75
N GLN A 38 14.11 -3.59 17.20
CA GLN A 38 14.02 -4.86 16.47
C GLN A 38 13.43 -4.67 15.08
N THR A 39 12.31 -3.95 14.98
CA THR A 39 11.65 -3.65 13.69
C THR A 39 12.58 -2.86 12.77
N ALA A 40 13.26 -1.84 13.28
CA ALA A 40 14.19 -1.05 12.46
C ALA A 40 15.38 -1.88 11.96
N LEU A 41 15.93 -2.78 12.79
CA LEU A 41 17.03 -3.68 12.39
C LEU A 41 16.59 -4.66 11.30
N SER A 42 15.43 -5.30 11.48
CA SER A 42 14.85 -6.19 10.46
C SER A 42 14.53 -5.43 9.18
N PHE A 43 14.04 -4.19 9.28
CA PHE A 43 13.67 -3.40 8.12
C PHE A 43 14.88 -2.85 7.33
N LEU A 44 15.90 -2.35 8.02
CA LEU A 44 17.06 -1.72 7.38
C LEU A 44 18.05 -2.73 6.80
N ASP A 45 18.16 -3.92 7.40
CA ASP A 45 19.19 -4.90 7.04
C ASP A 45 18.65 -6.33 6.85
N GLY A 46 17.34 -6.57 6.95
CA GLY A 46 16.77 -7.92 6.82
C GLY A 46 17.19 -8.86 7.96
N LEU A 47 17.56 -8.31 9.11
CA LEU A 47 18.12 -9.10 10.21
C LEU A 47 17.04 -9.97 10.87
N ASN A 48 17.37 -11.26 11.01
CA ASN A 48 16.50 -12.23 11.64
C ASN A 48 16.60 -12.10 13.17
N ILE A 49 15.44 -11.90 13.81
CA ILE A 49 15.29 -11.80 15.26
C ILE A 49 14.26 -12.84 15.65
N ALA A 50 14.55 -13.66 16.66
CA ALA A 50 13.71 -14.77 17.04
C ALA A 50 12.31 -14.29 17.41
N ASP A 51 11.29 -14.96 16.88
CA ASP A 51 9.88 -14.60 17.09
C ASP A 51 9.56 -14.46 18.58
N GLN A 52 10.06 -15.36 19.43
CA GLN A 52 9.86 -15.31 20.88
C GLN A 52 10.37 -13.99 21.51
N GLU A 53 11.53 -13.49 21.09
CA GLU A 53 12.08 -12.22 21.58
C GLU A 53 11.24 -11.04 21.12
N GLN A 54 10.83 -11.06 19.86
CA GLN A 54 9.96 -10.01 19.36
C GLN A 54 8.63 -10.06 20.14
N THR A 55 8.01 -11.23 20.31
CA THR A 55 6.73 -11.45 21.01
C THR A 55 6.77 -10.93 22.44
N ALA A 56 7.83 -11.26 23.16
CA ALA A 56 8.02 -10.78 24.52
C ALA A 56 8.46 -9.30 24.60
N GLN A 57 8.62 -8.62 23.45
CA GLN A 57 9.23 -7.30 23.32
C GLN A 57 10.58 -7.23 24.05
N GLN A 58 11.32 -8.34 24.03
CA GLN A 58 12.50 -8.58 24.85
C GLN A 58 13.76 -8.50 24.00
N TYR A 59 14.74 -7.79 24.52
CA TYR A 59 16.08 -7.74 23.95
C TYR A 59 16.83 -8.99 24.41
N GLY A 60 16.77 -10.07 23.64
CA GLY A 60 17.49 -11.31 23.91
C GLY A 60 18.72 -11.49 23.01
N PRO A 61 19.26 -12.72 22.96
CA PRO A 61 20.47 -13.04 22.20
C PRO A 61 20.37 -12.76 20.69
N SER A 62 19.22 -13.03 20.05
CA SER A 62 19.05 -12.76 18.61
C SER A 62 18.97 -11.27 18.30
N THR A 63 18.34 -10.47 19.18
CA THR A 63 18.36 -9.00 19.07
C THR A 63 19.78 -8.46 19.26
N ALA A 64 20.54 -8.99 20.21
CA ALA A 64 21.94 -8.63 20.44
C ALA A 64 22.81 -8.90 19.20
N ASN A 65 22.65 -10.06 18.57
CA ASN A 65 23.34 -10.42 17.33
C ASN A 65 22.95 -9.51 16.16
N ALA A 66 21.67 -9.13 16.05
CA ALA A 66 21.21 -8.18 15.05
C ALA A 66 21.85 -6.80 15.24
N VAL A 67 21.93 -6.30 16.49
CA VAL A 67 22.59 -5.02 16.79
C VAL A 67 24.09 -5.07 16.48
N LEU A 68 24.77 -6.15 16.86
CA LEU A 68 26.18 -6.36 16.50
C LEU A 68 26.39 -6.34 14.99
N SER A 69 25.54 -7.03 14.23
CA SER A 69 25.60 -7.09 12.76
C SER A 69 25.39 -5.69 12.15
N PHE A 70 24.36 -4.97 12.59
CA PHE A 70 24.04 -3.62 12.16
C PHE A 70 25.21 -2.65 12.42
N LYS A 71 25.78 -2.69 13.63
CA LYS A 71 26.91 -1.85 14.02
C LYS A 71 28.17 -2.19 13.25
N THR A 72 28.47 -3.47 13.07
CA THR A 72 29.66 -3.94 12.35
C THR A 72 29.63 -3.44 10.92
N LYS A 73 28.50 -3.62 10.23
CA LYS A 73 28.30 -3.14 8.85
C LYS A 73 28.51 -1.63 8.70
N ARG A 74 28.11 -0.84 9.70
CA ARG A 74 28.20 0.63 9.70
C ARG A 74 29.37 1.20 10.49
N LYS A 75 30.28 0.36 10.99
CA LYS A 75 31.44 0.73 11.81
C LYS A 75 31.09 1.63 13.01
N ILE A 76 29.98 1.32 13.69
CA ILE A 76 29.50 2.10 14.84
C ILE A 76 30.25 1.65 16.10
N ILE A 77 31.40 2.27 16.37
CA ILE A 77 32.22 2.04 17.56
C ILE A 77 32.62 3.37 18.18
N ASN A 78 32.87 3.38 19.50
CA ASN A 78 33.49 4.53 20.15
C ASN A 78 34.98 4.21 20.30
N PRO A 79 35.86 4.70 19.42
CA PRO A 79 37.26 4.32 19.41
C PRO A 79 38.01 4.74 20.68
N ALA A 80 37.45 5.67 21.48
CA ALA A 80 38.03 6.06 22.76
C ALA A 80 37.97 4.95 23.82
N TYR A 81 37.01 4.01 23.70
CA TYR A 81 36.77 2.97 24.71
C TYR A 81 36.64 1.56 24.14
N GLN A 82 36.45 1.42 22.83
CA GLN A 82 36.08 0.16 22.20
C GLN A 82 36.89 -0.08 20.94
N THR A 83 37.45 -1.29 20.84
CA THR A 83 38.12 -1.79 19.63
C THR A 83 37.21 -2.66 18.78
N LYS A 84 36.07 -3.10 19.32
CA LYS A 84 35.05 -3.91 18.65
C LYS A 84 33.64 -3.40 18.96
N PRO A 85 32.67 -3.53 18.04
CA PRO A 85 31.27 -3.24 18.33
C PRO A 85 30.74 -4.09 19.49
N ASP A 86 29.97 -3.49 20.38
CA ASP A 86 29.20 -4.19 21.41
C ASP A 86 27.75 -4.43 20.97
N ALA A 87 27.01 -5.21 21.75
CA ALA A 87 25.59 -5.47 21.54
C ALA A 87 24.66 -4.48 22.26
N ILE A 88 25.12 -3.26 22.56
CA ILE A 88 24.37 -2.24 23.31
C ILE A 88 23.86 -1.16 22.34
N VAL A 89 22.57 -0.85 22.42
CA VAL A 89 22.01 0.30 21.72
C VAL A 89 22.18 1.52 22.61
N GLY A 90 23.29 2.23 22.40
CA GLY A 90 23.57 3.50 23.04
C GLY A 90 23.38 4.70 22.12
N LYS A 91 23.85 5.87 22.58
CA LYS A 91 23.68 7.18 21.88
C LYS A 91 24.04 7.13 20.39
N MET A 92 25.20 6.58 20.04
CA MET A 92 25.65 6.53 18.65
C MET A 92 24.82 5.57 17.80
N THR A 93 24.53 4.38 18.34
CA THR A 93 23.67 3.39 17.68
C THR A 93 22.31 3.99 17.38
N MET A 94 21.72 4.67 18.36
CA MET A 94 20.40 5.26 18.20
C MET A 94 20.40 6.39 17.18
N ARG A 95 21.44 7.24 17.17
CA ARG A 95 21.60 8.28 16.15
C ARG A 95 21.68 7.71 14.74
N VAL A 96 22.44 6.63 14.54
CA VAL A 96 22.59 6.00 13.23
C VAL A 96 21.32 5.27 12.81
N LEU A 97 20.66 4.56 13.74
CA LEU A 97 19.35 3.94 13.49
C LEU A 97 18.31 5.00 13.08
N ASP A 98 18.24 6.11 13.81
CA ASP A 98 17.32 7.21 13.50
C ASP A 98 17.61 7.87 12.16
N ALA A 99 18.88 8.16 11.88
CA ALA A 99 19.29 8.71 10.59
C ALA A 99 18.97 7.73 9.44
N ALA A 100 19.21 6.43 9.64
CA ALA A 100 18.92 5.40 8.65
C ALA A 100 17.41 5.22 8.43
N MET A 101 16.61 5.20 9.50
CA MET A 101 15.15 5.16 9.40
C MET A 101 14.59 6.43 8.75
N ARG A 102 15.09 7.61 9.12
CA ARG A 102 14.71 8.88 8.48
C ARG A 102 15.06 8.86 6.99
N ALA A 103 16.26 8.39 6.64
CA ALA A 103 16.66 8.21 5.25
C ALA A 103 15.75 7.20 4.55
N GLN A 104 15.35 6.12 5.23
CA GLN A 104 14.44 5.12 4.68
C GLN A 104 13.01 5.63 4.52
N GLU A 105 12.51 6.46 5.42
CA GLU A 105 11.22 7.16 5.31
C GLU A 105 11.24 8.14 4.12
N ALA A 106 12.33 8.90 3.97
CA ALA A 106 12.55 9.73 2.80
C ALA A 106 12.73 8.90 1.51
N ASN A 107 13.31 7.70 1.63
CA ASN A 107 13.48 6.74 0.54
C ASN A 107 12.25 5.85 0.33
N ALA A 108 11.21 5.86 1.15
CA ALA A 108 9.94 5.21 0.79
C ALA A 108 9.36 5.92 -0.45
N SER A 109 9.57 7.23 -0.54
CA SER A 109 9.39 8.02 -1.77
C SER A 109 10.35 7.61 -2.90
N ARG A 110 11.50 6.99 -2.59
CA ARG A 110 12.43 6.34 -3.56
C ARG A 110 12.15 4.86 -3.83
N LEU A 111 11.38 4.15 -3.02
CA LEU A 111 10.91 2.80 -3.33
C LEU A 111 9.95 2.87 -4.52
N LEU A 112 9.13 3.93 -4.59
CA LEU A 112 8.43 4.35 -5.81
C LEU A 112 9.40 4.54 -6.99
N LEU A 113 10.52 5.24 -6.79
CA LEU A 113 11.59 5.36 -7.81
C LEU A 113 12.19 4.00 -8.21
N SER A 114 12.36 3.04 -7.28
CA SER A 114 12.85 1.68 -7.59
C SER A 114 11.84 0.84 -8.38
N PHE A 115 10.57 1.20 -8.36
CA PHE A 115 9.56 0.65 -9.27
C PHE A 115 9.59 1.29 -10.67
N GLY A 116 10.48 2.27 -10.92
CA GLY A 116 10.64 2.96 -12.21
C GLY A 116 9.87 4.28 -12.31
N ILE A 117 9.44 4.86 -11.19
CA ILE A 117 8.74 6.15 -11.14
C ILE A 117 9.79 7.26 -11.10
N SER A 118 10.43 7.55 -12.23
CA SER A 118 11.61 8.43 -12.35
C SER A 118 11.29 9.79 -12.96
N ASP A 119 10.76 10.71 -12.17
CA ASP A 119 10.99 12.16 -12.24
C ASP A 119 9.99 12.85 -11.32
N VAL A 120 10.48 13.41 -10.23
CA VAL A 120 9.63 13.79 -9.12
C VAL A 120 10.02 15.19 -8.62
N THR A 121 9.47 16.21 -9.27
CA THR A 121 8.95 17.39 -8.55
C THR A 121 7.95 16.84 -7.53
N PRO A 122 8.02 17.19 -6.22
CA PRO A 122 7.33 16.42 -5.17
C PRO A 122 5.87 16.16 -5.55
N PRO A 123 5.45 14.91 -5.79
CA PRO A 123 4.11 14.61 -6.21
C PRO A 123 3.30 14.58 -4.93
N SER A 124 2.07 15.08 -4.99
CA SER A 124 1.19 14.85 -3.86
C SER A 124 0.72 13.40 -3.92
N THR A 125 0.68 12.73 -2.77
CA THR A 125 -0.06 11.47 -2.67
C THR A 125 -1.51 11.82 -2.43
N VAL A 126 -2.40 11.27 -3.24
CA VAL A 126 -3.84 11.41 -3.02
C VAL A 126 -4.42 10.08 -2.61
N ILE A 127 -5.19 10.07 -1.53
CA ILE A 127 -5.99 8.92 -1.11
C ILE A 127 -7.42 9.18 -1.55
N LEU A 128 -7.91 8.39 -2.50
CA LEU A 128 -9.35 8.31 -2.78
C LEU A 128 -9.94 7.29 -1.80
N SER A 129 -10.60 7.79 -0.76
CA SER A 129 -11.05 7.00 0.38
C SER A 129 -12.53 6.74 0.31
N GLU A 130 -12.97 5.51 0.59
CA GLU A 130 -14.37 5.23 0.89
C GLU A 130 -14.85 6.09 2.07
N ALA A 131 -16.17 6.30 2.15
CA ALA A 131 -16.81 7.07 3.22
C ALA A 131 -17.50 6.16 4.27
N GLY A 132 -17.72 4.88 3.96
CA GLY A 132 -18.55 3.99 4.78
C GLY A 132 -17.79 3.17 5.84
N ASN A 133 -16.50 2.89 5.62
CA ASN A 133 -15.71 2.08 6.54
C ASN A 133 -14.88 2.96 7.49
N ASN A 134 -15.30 3.02 8.75
CA ASN A 134 -14.66 3.84 9.77
C ASN A 134 -13.16 3.56 9.97
N GLU A 135 -12.71 2.31 9.77
CA GLU A 135 -11.29 1.96 9.98
C GLU A 135 -10.40 2.51 8.86
N PHE A 136 -10.81 2.35 7.60
CA PHE A 136 -10.07 2.90 6.45
C PHE A 136 -10.17 4.42 6.38
N VAL A 137 -11.34 4.99 6.68
CA VAL A 137 -11.54 6.44 6.82
C VAL A 137 -10.62 7.01 7.89
N GLY A 138 -10.61 6.38 9.08
CA GLY A 138 -9.76 6.81 10.20
C GLY A 138 -8.27 6.70 9.90
N TRP A 139 -7.86 5.64 9.19
CA TRP A 139 -6.49 5.49 8.68
C TRP A 139 -6.11 6.59 7.70
N ALA A 140 -6.95 6.86 6.69
CA ALA A 140 -6.69 7.91 5.71
C ALA A 140 -6.60 9.29 6.38
N ASP A 141 -7.49 9.59 7.33
CA ASP A 141 -7.47 10.84 8.10
C ASP A 141 -6.19 10.96 8.95
N GLN A 142 -5.75 9.86 9.56
CA GLN A 142 -4.48 9.84 10.30
C GLN A 142 -3.30 10.14 9.38
N LEU A 143 -3.21 9.51 8.21
CA LEU A 143 -2.14 9.77 7.24
C LEU A 143 -2.10 11.22 6.80
N VAL A 144 -3.25 11.83 6.50
CA VAL A 144 -3.33 13.24 6.13
C VAL A 144 -2.85 14.14 7.28
N ARG A 145 -3.29 13.88 8.52
CA ARG A 145 -2.85 14.66 9.69
C ARG A 145 -1.34 14.58 9.90
N GLU A 146 -0.77 13.39 9.81
CA GLU A 146 0.66 13.16 10.08
C GLU A 146 1.58 13.61 8.95
N ASN A 147 1.05 13.72 7.72
CA ASN A 147 1.77 14.12 6.52
C ASN A 147 1.15 15.36 5.85
N SER A 148 0.70 16.30 6.68
CA SER A 148 0.04 17.53 6.22
C SER A 148 0.88 18.23 5.14
N GLY A 149 0.22 18.61 4.05
CA GLY A 149 0.84 19.25 2.88
C GLY A 149 1.46 18.28 1.86
N ARG A 150 1.60 16.99 2.18
CA ARG A 150 2.13 15.96 1.26
C ARG A 150 1.08 14.93 0.83
N ILE A 151 0.16 14.60 1.73
CA ILE A 151 -0.95 13.68 1.47
C ILE A 151 -2.26 14.46 1.50
N THR A 152 -3.09 14.28 0.46
CA THR A 152 -4.47 14.79 0.41
C THR A 152 -5.43 13.61 0.40
N LYS A 153 -6.56 13.73 1.09
CA LYS A 153 -7.67 12.77 1.00
C LYS A 153 -8.81 13.38 0.20
N ILE A 154 -9.40 12.58 -0.67
CA ILE A 154 -10.67 12.87 -1.34
C ILE A 154 -11.62 11.74 -0.99
N ASN A 155 -12.83 12.08 -0.55
CA ASN A 155 -13.85 11.09 -0.26
C ASN A 155 -14.51 10.65 -1.56
N ALA A 156 -14.54 9.34 -1.77
CA ALA A 156 -15.30 8.69 -2.82
C ALA A 156 -16.80 8.77 -2.53
N VAL A 157 -17.60 8.67 -3.59
CA VAL A 157 -19.05 8.73 -3.57
C VAL A 157 -19.63 7.52 -4.31
N SER A 158 -20.84 7.13 -3.93
CA SER A 158 -21.45 5.91 -4.47
C SER A 158 -22.04 6.09 -5.87
N ASP A 159 -22.36 7.32 -6.30
CA ASP A 159 -22.86 7.56 -7.66
C ASP A 159 -21.71 7.47 -8.68
N PRO A 160 -21.80 6.62 -9.72
CA PRO A 160 -20.71 6.47 -10.68
C PRO A 160 -20.34 7.72 -11.47
N ASN A 161 -21.28 8.63 -11.78
CA ASN A 161 -20.95 9.85 -12.54
C ASN A 161 -20.19 10.84 -11.67
N ASP A 162 -20.67 11.01 -10.43
CA ASP A 162 -19.98 11.86 -9.46
C ASP A 162 -18.61 11.26 -9.09
N GLU A 163 -18.50 9.92 -9.02
CA GLU A 163 -17.24 9.26 -8.71
C GLU A 163 -16.20 9.43 -9.82
N VAL A 164 -16.60 9.38 -11.10
CA VAL A 164 -15.68 9.73 -12.19
C VAL A 164 -15.11 11.14 -12.02
N SER A 165 -15.92 12.09 -11.54
CA SER A 165 -15.46 13.45 -11.22
C SER A 165 -14.52 13.49 -10.01
N ARG A 166 -14.74 12.64 -8.99
CA ARG A 166 -13.82 12.49 -7.84
C ARG A 166 -12.50 11.86 -8.24
N ILE A 167 -12.51 10.82 -9.08
CA ILE A 167 -11.32 10.21 -9.67
C ILE A 167 -10.55 11.26 -10.45
N GLN A 168 -11.22 12.05 -11.29
CA GLN A 168 -10.60 13.16 -12.01
C GLN A 168 -9.90 14.14 -11.07
N GLN A 169 -10.61 14.59 -10.03
CA GLN A 169 -10.07 15.49 -9.02
C GLN A 169 -8.83 14.87 -8.34
N ALA A 170 -8.88 13.58 -8.00
CA ALA A 170 -7.81 12.88 -7.32
C ALA A 170 -6.56 12.72 -8.19
N VAL A 171 -6.73 12.29 -9.44
CA VAL A 171 -5.66 12.12 -10.42
C VAL A 171 -4.96 13.44 -10.69
N PHE A 172 -5.71 14.52 -10.98
CA PHE A 172 -5.10 15.83 -11.25
C PHE A 172 -4.50 16.49 -10.00
N ARG A 173 -5.04 16.19 -8.82
CA ARG A 173 -4.44 16.66 -7.55
C ARG A 173 -3.11 15.96 -7.28
N ALA A 174 -3.03 14.65 -7.52
CA ALA A 174 -1.77 13.89 -7.40
C ALA A 174 -0.71 14.44 -8.36
N GLY A 175 -1.13 14.82 -9.58
CA GLY A 175 -0.28 15.43 -10.60
C GLY A 175 0.59 14.43 -11.34
N ALA A 176 1.32 14.89 -12.36
CA ALA A 176 2.24 14.04 -13.11
C ALA A 176 3.36 13.51 -12.18
N GLY A 177 3.66 12.21 -12.26
CA GLY A 177 4.54 11.53 -11.29
C GLY A 177 3.90 11.26 -9.92
N GLY A 178 2.64 11.67 -9.74
CA GLY A 178 1.78 11.49 -8.57
C GLY A 178 1.57 10.03 -8.15
N LEU A 179 1.21 9.84 -6.87
CA LEU A 179 0.70 8.56 -6.39
C LEU A 179 -0.78 8.70 -6.04
N LEU A 180 -1.62 7.88 -6.66
CA LEU A 180 -3.02 7.74 -6.25
C LEU A 180 -3.19 6.43 -5.47
N VAL A 181 -3.75 6.52 -4.27
CA VAL A 181 -4.11 5.37 -3.43
C VAL A 181 -5.62 5.19 -3.50
N LEU A 182 -6.08 4.12 -4.11
CA LEU A 182 -7.50 3.77 -4.19
C LEU A 182 -7.90 2.90 -3.00
N SER A 183 -8.56 3.51 -2.02
CA SER A 183 -9.07 2.88 -0.79
C SER A 183 -10.60 2.89 -0.79
N VAL A 184 -11.22 2.40 -1.88
CA VAL A 184 -12.66 2.59 -2.18
C VAL A 184 -13.51 1.31 -2.15
N GLY A 185 -12.97 0.18 -1.68
CA GLY A 185 -13.75 -1.05 -1.49
C GLY A 185 -12.96 -2.35 -1.61
N HIS A 186 -13.60 -3.36 -2.22
CA HIS A 186 -13.05 -4.71 -2.30
C HIS A 186 -12.24 -4.94 -3.57
N GLY A 187 -11.32 -5.90 -3.48
CA GLY A 187 -10.52 -6.41 -4.59
C GLY A 187 -10.40 -7.93 -4.46
N VAL A 188 -10.72 -8.69 -5.49
CA VAL A 188 -10.69 -10.15 -5.43
C VAL A 188 -10.01 -10.72 -6.67
N CYS A 189 -9.05 -11.61 -6.44
CA CYS A 189 -8.68 -12.60 -7.43
C CYS A 189 -9.66 -13.76 -7.26
N ILE A 190 -10.23 -14.29 -8.34
CA ILE A 190 -11.19 -15.41 -8.26
C ILE A 190 -10.41 -16.72 -8.43
N PRO A 191 -10.20 -17.53 -7.38
CA PRO A 191 -9.47 -18.78 -7.50
C PRO A 191 -10.18 -19.71 -8.49
N GLY A 192 -9.47 -20.19 -9.50
CA GLY A 192 -10.02 -21.07 -10.54
C GLY A 192 -10.31 -20.40 -11.88
N PHE A 193 -10.39 -19.06 -11.94
CA PHE A 193 -10.55 -18.33 -13.21
C PHE A 193 -9.24 -17.74 -13.74
N GLY A 194 -8.10 -18.27 -13.30
CA GLY A 194 -6.78 -17.90 -13.80
C GLY A 194 -6.39 -16.46 -13.46
N GLU A 195 -6.04 -15.68 -14.48
CA GLU A 195 -5.53 -14.31 -14.34
C GLU A 195 -6.61 -13.23 -14.16
N GLU A 196 -7.84 -13.64 -13.82
CA GLU A 196 -9.01 -12.77 -13.73
C GLU A 196 -9.27 -12.27 -12.30
N GLY A 197 -9.79 -11.06 -12.19
CA GLY A 197 -10.13 -10.46 -10.90
C GLY A 197 -11.16 -9.35 -11.02
N ALA A 198 -11.47 -8.74 -9.88
CA ALA A 198 -12.33 -7.57 -9.81
C ALA A 198 -11.87 -6.62 -8.72
N PHE A 199 -12.06 -5.31 -8.89
CA PHE A 199 -11.93 -4.33 -7.81
C PHE A 199 -12.95 -3.21 -7.94
N ASP A 200 -13.26 -2.60 -6.80
CA ASP A 200 -14.16 -1.46 -6.72
C ASP A 200 -13.41 -0.15 -7.03
N LEU A 201 -14.03 0.72 -7.84
CA LEU A 201 -13.65 2.12 -8.04
C LEU A 201 -14.54 3.09 -7.26
N ALA A 202 -15.66 2.61 -6.71
CA ALA A 202 -16.59 3.38 -5.89
C ALA A 202 -17.08 2.53 -4.70
N PRO A 203 -17.46 3.17 -3.58
CA PRO A 203 -17.89 2.48 -2.37
C PRO A 203 -19.08 1.54 -2.60
N GLY A 204 -19.08 0.41 -1.88
CA GLY A 204 -20.19 -0.56 -1.94
C GLY A 204 -20.29 -1.33 -3.25
N GLY A 205 -19.27 -1.26 -4.12
CA GLY A 205 -19.27 -1.93 -5.42
C GLY A 205 -20.18 -1.30 -6.46
N THR A 206 -20.59 -0.04 -6.28
CA THR A 206 -21.43 0.66 -7.26
C THR A 206 -20.69 0.92 -8.58
N MET A 207 -19.36 0.91 -8.56
CA MET A 207 -18.50 1.00 -9.74
C MET A 207 -17.42 -0.09 -9.70
N ARG A 208 -17.83 -1.36 -9.81
CA ARG A 208 -16.93 -2.53 -9.83
C ARG A 208 -16.38 -2.86 -11.22
N ILE A 209 -15.06 -2.90 -11.34
CA ILE A 209 -14.35 -3.32 -12.55
C ILE A 209 -14.01 -4.79 -12.42
N ILE A 210 -14.27 -5.58 -13.47
CA ILE A 210 -14.17 -7.03 -13.43
C ILE A 210 -13.63 -7.61 -14.74
N GLY A 211 -12.95 -8.74 -14.62
CA GLY A 211 -12.30 -9.48 -15.70
C GLY A 211 -13.23 -10.03 -16.79
N ARG A 212 -12.68 -10.89 -17.66
CA ARG A 212 -13.33 -11.43 -18.85
C ARG A 212 -14.49 -12.38 -18.55
N ASN A 213 -14.40 -13.15 -17.47
CA ASN A 213 -15.41 -14.14 -17.07
C ASN A 213 -16.60 -13.52 -16.31
N PHE A 214 -16.87 -12.25 -16.61
CA PHE A 214 -17.98 -11.45 -16.14
C PHE A 214 -19.33 -12.04 -16.55
N ASP A 215 -20.29 -12.10 -15.61
CA ASP A 215 -21.70 -12.27 -15.96
C ASP A 215 -22.33 -10.88 -16.12
N PRO A 216 -22.62 -10.43 -17.36
CA PRO A 216 -23.19 -9.11 -17.62
C PRO A 216 -24.57 -8.88 -17.01
N ASN A 217 -25.23 -9.94 -16.53
CA ASN A 217 -26.52 -9.88 -15.87
C ASN A 217 -26.41 -9.69 -14.36
N PHE A 218 -25.22 -9.80 -13.80
CA PHE A 218 -25.02 -9.56 -12.38
C PHE A 218 -25.13 -8.06 -12.10
N VAL A 219 -26.05 -7.65 -11.22
CA VAL A 219 -26.37 -6.22 -11.00
C VAL A 219 -25.23 -5.46 -10.32
N ARG A 220 -24.34 -6.17 -9.63
CA ARG A 220 -23.20 -5.59 -8.89
C ARG A 220 -22.00 -5.27 -9.78
N ASP A 221 -22.15 -5.45 -11.07
CA ASP A 221 -21.08 -5.71 -12.01
C ASP A 221 -21.11 -4.55 -13.01
N PHE A 222 -20.23 -3.57 -12.80
CA PHE A 222 -20.35 -2.25 -13.44
C PHE A 222 -19.79 -2.25 -14.84
N SER A 223 -18.51 -2.58 -15.03
CA SER A 223 -17.87 -2.61 -16.34
C SER A 223 -16.74 -3.64 -16.41
N SER A 224 -16.47 -4.14 -17.61
CA SER A 224 -15.32 -5.01 -17.90
C SER A 224 -14.35 -4.33 -18.87
N PRO A 225 -13.04 -4.31 -18.59
CA PRO A 225 -12.02 -3.84 -19.55
C PRO A 225 -12.00 -4.66 -20.86
N HIS A 226 -12.62 -5.84 -20.87
CA HIS A 226 -12.72 -6.73 -22.03
C HIS A 226 -14.01 -6.52 -22.85
N TYR A 227 -14.89 -5.59 -22.47
CA TYR A 227 -16.20 -5.42 -23.11
C TYR A 227 -16.12 -5.12 -24.62
N ALA A 228 -15.06 -4.42 -25.04
CA ALA A 228 -14.78 -4.11 -26.44
C ALA A 228 -13.88 -5.15 -27.14
N ASP A 229 -13.41 -6.19 -26.45
CA ASP A 229 -12.55 -7.20 -27.05
C ASP A 229 -13.37 -8.08 -27.99
N ARG A 230 -12.84 -8.31 -29.20
CA ARG A 230 -13.41 -9.26 -30.15
C ARG A 230 -12.93 -10.67 -29.81
N PRO A 231 -13.80 -11.70 -29.84
CA PRO A 231 -13.38 -13.08 -29.65
C PRO A 231 -12.32 -13.47 -30.69
N SER A 232 -11.42 -14.39 -30.33
CA SER A 232 -10.53 -15.01 -31.32
C SER A 232 -11.38 -15.73 -32.38
N GLN A 233 -11.03 -15.56 -33.66
CA GLN A 233 -11.70 -16.25 -34.75
C GLN A 233 -11.66 -17.77 -34.52
N SER A 234 -12.82 -18.43 -34.49
CA SER A 234 -12.85 -19.89 -34.61
C SER A 234 -12.44 -20.26 -36.04
N SER A 235 -11.65 -21.32 -36.17
CA SER A 235 -10.78 -21.64 -37.31
C SER A 235 -11.45 -21.94 -38.67
N GLY A 236 -12.66 -21.45 -38.95
CA GLY A 236 -13.40 -21.83 -40.17
C GLY A 236 -14.43 -20.83 -40.71
N GLY A 237 -14.56 -19.62 -40.17
CA GLY A 237 -15.56 -18.64 -40.62
C GLY A 237 -14.95 -17.32 -41.09
N GLY A 238 -15.25 -16.88 -42.32
CA GLY A 238 -14.71 -15.65 -42.93
C GLY A 238 -15.17 -14.33 -42.29
N LEU A 239 -16.14 -14.35 -41.37
CA LEU A 239 -16.57 -13.15 -40.64
C LEU A 239 -15.88 -13.06 -39.29
N LEU A 240 -15.33 -11.88 -38.97
CA LEU A 240 -14.78 -11.61 -37.64
C LEU A 240 -15.92 -11.57 -36.61
N PRO A 241 -15.79 -12.29 -35.47
CA PRO A 241 -16.80 -12.24 -34.43
C PRO A 241 -16.89 -10.84 -33.81
N LEU A 242 -18.12 -10.39 -33.56
CA LEU A 242 -18.40 -9.11 -32.89
C LEU A 242 -18.06 -9.19 -31.40
N SER A 243 -17.51 -8.11 -30.85
CA SER A 243 -17.41 -7.94 -29.40
C SER A 243 -18.81 -7.80 -28.77
N GLN A 244 -18.91 -7.93 -27.44
CA GLN A 244 -20.19 -7.66 -26.79
C GLN A 244 -20.62 -6.20 -26.98
N LYS A 245 -19.68 -5.25 -26.91
CA LYS A 245 -19.93 -3.85 -27.24
C LYS A 245 -20.49 -3.66 -28.65
N ASP A 246 -19.89 -4.30 -29.66
CA ASP A 246 -20.35 -4.19 -31.05
C ASP A 246 -21.80 -4.71 -31.21
N LYS A 247 -22.20 -5.74 -30.45
CA LYS A 247 -23.56 -6.27 -30.46
C LYS A 247 -24.54 -5.29 -29.81
N ASP A 248 -24.19 -4.75 -28.64
CA ASP A 248 -25.02 -3.81 -27.90
C ASP A 248 -25.20 -2.49 -28.67
N GLU A 249 -24.17 -2.01 -29.36
CA GLU A 249 -24.25 -0.80 -30.21
C GLU A 249 -25.15 -1.00 -31.43
N ARG A 250 -25.24 -2.22 -31.98
CA ARG A 250 -26.12 -2.54 -33.10
C ARG A 250 -27.58 -2.68 -32.70
N ASN A 251 -27.86 -3.02 -31.43
CA ASN A 251 -29.21 -3.17 -30.93
C ASN A 251 -29.37 -2.59 -29.50
N PRO A 252 -29.30 -1.26 -29.34
CA PRO A 252 -29.31 -0.61 -28.02
C PRO A 252 -30.72 -0.48 -27.43
N THR A 253 -31.65 -1.37 -27.79
CA THR A 253 -33.08 -1.23 -27.46
C THR A 253 -33.42 -1.74 -26.06
N GLY A 254 -32.72 -2.76 -25.57
CA GLY A 254 -32.94 -3.31 -24.24
C GLY A 254 -32.39 -2.45 -23.11
N SER A 255 -32.85 -2.71 -21.89
CA SER A 255 -32.41 -2.00 -20.68
C SER A 255 -30.97 -2.34 -20.31
N ASP A 256 -30.56 -3.60 -20.51
CA ASP A 256 -29.24 -4.08 -20.12
C ASP A 256 -28.14 -3.59 -21.08
N GLU A 257 -28.40 -3.57 -22.39
CA GLU A 257 -27.50 -3.02 -23.41
C GLU A 257 -27.23 -1.54 -23.12
N ARG A 258 -28.29 -0.77 -22.87
CA ARG A 258 -28.17 0.66 -22.52
C ARG A 258 -27.43 0.86 -21.20
N ARG A 259 -27.60 -0.02 -20.22
CA ARG A 259 -26.82 0.00 -18.97
C ARG A 259 -25.34 -0.26 -19.25
N ARG A 260 -24.99 -1.34 -19.97
CA ARG A 260 -23.60 -1.71 -20.27
C ARG A 260 -22.88 -0.65 -21.09
N LEU A 261 -23.53 -0.11 -22.13
CA LEU A 261 -22.97 0.98 -22.94
C LEU A 261 -22.67 2.24 -22.11
N ARG A 262 -23.60 2.62 -21.21
CA ARG A 262 -23.41 3.75 -20.30
C ARG A 262 -22.24 3.51 -19.34
N ASN A 263 -22.18 2.35 -18.70
CA ASN A 263 -21.11 2.00 -17.77
C ASN A 263 -19.76 1.93 -18.49
N PHE A 264 -19.72 1.42 -19.72
CA PHE A 264 -18.52 1.41 -20.53
C PHE A 264 -18.06 2.82 -20.93
N ALA A 265 -18.98 3.74 -21.22
CA ALA A 265 -18.62 5.14 -21.48
C ALA A 265 -17.98 5.80 -20.26
N LEU A 266 -18.47 5.49 -19.04
CA LEU A 266 -17.85 5.95 -17.80
C LEU A 266 -16.47 5.31 -17.58
N TRP A 267 -16.31 4.01 -17.87
CA TRP A 267 -15.01 3.34 -17.84
C TRP A 267 -13.99 3.96 -18.80
N ASP A 268 -14.40 4.23 -20.04
CA ASP A 268 -13.55 4.90 -21.03
C ASP A 268 -13.13 6.31 -20.56
N GLN A 269 -14.05 7.05 -19.92
CA GLN A 269 -13.72 8.34 -19.32
C GLN A 269 -12.68 8.19 -18.20
N VAL A 270 -12.80 7.18 -17.31
CA VAL A 270 -11.78 6.87 -16.30
C VAL A 270 -10.42 6.58 -16.94
N CYS A 271 -10.39 5.76 -17.99
CA CYS A 271 -9.14 5.43 -18.70
C CYS A 271 -8.47 6.69 -19.28
N ARG A 272 -9.28 7.58 -19.89
CA ARG A 272 -8.79 8.88 -20.39
C ARG A 272 -8.26 9.79 -19.28
N ILE A 273 -8.94 9.84 -18.14
CA ILE A 273 -8.49 10.60 -16.96
C ILE A 273 -7.13 10.11 -16.48
N PHE A 274 -6.97 8.79 -16.27
CA PHE A 274 -5.69 8.21 -15.83
C PHE A 274 -4.57 8.46 -16.84
N GLY A 275 -4.84 8.21 -18.13
CA GLY A 275 -3.86 8.42 -19.19
C GLY A 275 -3.43 9.89 -19.35
N ALA A 276 -4.33 10.85 -19.07
CA ALA A 276 -4.01 12.27 -19.10
C ALA A 276 -3.29 12.76 -17.83
N GLY A 277 -3.52 12.11 -16.69
CA GLY A 277 -2.90 12.46 -15.41
C GLY A 277 -1.41 12.19 -15.33
N ASN A 278 -0.91 11.23 -16.12
CA ASN A 278 0.50 10.81 -16.15
C ASN A 278 1.05 10.50 -14.74
N LEU A 279 0.27 9.74 -13.95
CA LEU A 279 0.64 9.38 -12.59
C LEU A 279 1.90 8.51 -12.59
N GLY A 280 2.68 8.61 -11.52
CA GLY A 280 3.77 7.69 -11.26
C GLY A 280 3.26 6.27 -10.95
N GLY A 281 2.14 6.19 -10.22
CA GLY A 281 1.47 4.90 -10.02
C GLY A 281 0.12 5.02 -9.32
N VAL A 282 -0.60 3.90 -9.34
CA VAL A 282 -1.85 3.70 -8.59
C VAL A 282 -1.68 2.52 -7.64
N VAL A 283 -1.87 2.77 -6.35
CA VAL A 283 -1.95 1.70 -5.34
C VAL A 283 -3.40 1.28 -5.22
N LEU A 284 -3.71 0.04 -5.59
CA LEU A 284 -4.98 -0.60 -5.29
C LEU A 284 -4.94 -1.02 -3.82
N PHE A 285 -5.32 -0.10 -2.94
CA PHE A 285 -5.43 -0.31 -1.49
C PHE A 285 -6.74 -1.02 -1.15
N THR A 286 -7.02 -2.05 -1.93
CA THR A 286 -8.18 -2.92 -1.83
C THR A 286 -7.69 -4.36 -1.68
N CYS A 287 -8.60 -5.30 -1.43
CA CYS A 287 -8.25 -6.69 -1.10
C CYS A 287 -7.50 -7.42 -2.25
N ARG A 288 -6.97 -8.63 -2.00
CA ARG A 288 -6.21 -9.66 -2.78
C ARG A 288 -6.15 -9.65 -4.34
N ILE A 289 -6.24 -8.52 -5.02
CA ILE A 289 -6.32 -8.42 -6.49
C ILE A 289 -4.97 -8.66 -7.18
N GLY A 290 -3.86 -8.56 -6.45
CA GLY A 290 -2.52 -8.87 -6.97
C GLY A 290 -2.35 -10.31 -7.45
N GLY A 291 -3.26 -11.22 -7.08
CA GLY A 291 -3.34 -12.58 -7.63
C GLY A 291 -3.85 -12.68 -9.07
N ALA A 292 -4.34 -11.58 -9.66
CA ALA A 292 -4.92 -11.52 -11.01
C ALA A 292 -4.07 -10.69 -11.99
N PRO A 293 -2.82 -11.11 -12.30
CA PRO A 293 -1.86 -10.26 -13.02
C PRO A 293 -2.24 -9.98 -14.48
N GLY A 294 -2.99 -10.86 -15.15
CA GLY A 294 -3.45 -10.65 -16.53
C GLY A 294 -4.52 -9.57 -16.62
N PHE A 295 -5.51 -9.62 -15.73
CA PHE A 295 -6.51 -8.57 -15.56
C PHE A 295 -5.87 -7.23 -15.21
N LEU A 296 -4.94 -7.20 -14.24
CA LEU A 296 -4.24 -5.98 -13.88
C LEU A 296 -3.37 -5.43 -15.01
N ARG A 297 -2.74 -6.28 -15.83
CA ARG A 297 -1.99 -5.85 -17.03
C ARG A 297 -2.90 -5.16 -18.04
N ARG A 298 -4.13 -5.66 -18.22
CA ARG A 298 -5.12 -5.00 -19.08
C ARG A 298 -5.46 -3.60 -18.56
N VAL A 299 -5.77 -3.50 -17.26
CA VAL A 299 -6.11 -2.21 -16.63
C VAL A 299 -4.95 -1.23 -16.70
N ALA A 300 -3.73 -1.66 -16.36
CA ALA A 300 -2.53 -0.81 -16.41
C ALA A 300 -2.31 -0.22 -17.81
N ARG A 301 -2.47 -1.05 -18.85
CA ARG A 301 -2.35 -0.62 -20.25
C ARG A 301 -3.39 0.42 -20.66
N GLU A 302 -4.66 0.22 -20.25
CA GLU A 302 -5.73 1.18 -20.56
C GLU A 302 -5.57 2.50 -19.80
N TRP A 303 -5.13 2.44 -18.54
CA TRP A 303 -4.84 3.61 -17.71
C TRP A 303 -3.49 4.27 -18.05
N LYS A 304 -2.64 3.60 -18.84
CA LYS A 304 -1.27 4.02 -19.16
C LYS A 304 -0.45 4.38 -17.92
N THR A 305 -0.67 3.65 -16.84
CA THR A 305 -0.11 3.95 -15.51
C THR A 305 0.31 2.66 -14.81
N THR A 306 1.39 2.73 -14.03
CA THR A 306 1.84 1.61 -13.19
C THR A 306 0.82 1.30 -12.09
N ILE A 307 0.46 0.03 -11.93
CA ILE A 307 -0.42 -0.43 -10.86
C ILE A 307 0.38 -1.20 -9.82
N ILE A 308 0.13 -0.89 -8.55
CA ILE A 308 0.67 -1.59 -7.39
C ILE A 308 -0.52 -2.24 -6.68
N ALA A 309 -0.49 -3.57 -6.53
CA ALA A 309 -1.61 -4.33 -5.98
C ALA A 309 -1.15 -5.38 -4.97
N TYR A 310 -1.99 -5.68 -3.99
CA TYR A 310 -1.68 -6.63 -2.93
C TYR A 310 -2.13 -8.06 -3.26
N THR A 311 -1.29 -9.05 -2.99
CA THR A 311 -1.62 -10.48 -3.12
C THR A 311 -2.30 -11.06 -1.89
N ASP A 312 -2.43 -10.27 -0.85
CA ASP A 312 -3.22 -10.54 0.36
C ASP A 312 -4.24 -9.41 0.58
N GLN A 313 -5.21 -9.63 1.44
CA GLN A 313 -6.18 -8.62 1.80
C GLN A 313 -5.52 -7.55 2.69
N VAL A 314 -5.63 -6.28 2.29
CA VAL A 314 -5.33 -5.15 3.18
C VAL A 314 -6.53 -4.90 4.08
N GLY A 315 -6.28 -4.69 5.37
CA GLY A 315 -7.24 -4.22 6.36
C GLY A 315 -6.71 -2.97 7.05
N ALA A 316 -7.61 -2.20 7.66
CA ALA A 316 -7.27 -1.20 8.65
C ALA A 316 -7.72 -1.69 10.02
N LEU A 317 -6.99 -1.32 11.07
CA LEU A 317 -7.29 -1.69 12.45
C LEU A 317 -7.28 -0.44 13.32
N GLU A 318 -8.37 -0.23 14.07
CA GLU A 318 -8.41 0.77 15.13
C GLU A 318 -7.76 0.24 16.42
N ILE A 319 -6.79 0.98 16.95
CA ILE A 319 -6.11 0.73 18.23
C ILE A 319 -6.53 1.84 19.21
N LYS A 320 -7.46 1.51 20.10
CA LYS A 320 -7.96 2.44 21.13
C LYS A 320 -6.92 2.66 22.22
N ARG A 321 -6.68 3.93 22.59
CA ARG A 321 -5.81 4.33 23.71
C ARG A 321 -6.46 5.45 24.52
N SER A 322 -5.96 5.66 25.74
CA SER A 322 -6.41 6.75 26.63
C SER A 322 -6.25 8.16 26.04
N GLY A 323 -5.43 8.33 25.00
CA GLY A 323 -5.22 9.61 24.28
C GLY A 323 -5.86 9.68 22.89
N GLY A 324 -6.81 8.78 22.58
CA GLY A 324 -7.47 8.70 21.26
C GLY A 324 -7.15 7.42 20.50
N SER A 325 -7.79 7.26 19.35
CA SER A 325 -7.61 6.10 18.48
C SER A 325 -6.46 6.29 17.51
N ARG A 326 -5.66 5.24 17.31
CA ARG A 326 -4.67 5.14 16.23
C ARG A 326 -5.15 4.11 15.22
N PHE A 327 -4.93 4.36 13.95
CA PHE A 327 -5.31 3.45 12.88
C PHE A 327 -4.08 2.86 12.23
N ARG A 328 -4.11 1.57 11.91
CA ARG A 328 -3.01 0.86 11.29
C ARG A 328 -3.49 0.03 10.11
N ALA A 329 -2.88 0.23 8.95
CA ALA A 329 -3.03 -0.66 7.83
C ALA A 329 -2.18 -1.93 8.02
N ILE A 330 -2.78 -3.09 7.77
CA ILE A 330 -2.17 -4.41 7.95
C ILE A 330 -2.63 -5.35 6.84
N LEU A 331 -1.85 -6.39 6.55
CA LEU A 331 -2.32 -7.49 5.73
C LEU A 331 -3.12 -8.49 6.58
N ASN A 332 -4.08 -9.16 5.95
CA ASN A 332 -5.00 -10.08 6.62
C ASN A 332 -4.27 -11.30 7.18
N GLY A 333 -3.23 -11.79 6.50
CA GLY A 333 -2.32 -12.82 7.02
C GLY A 333 -1.60 -12.43 8.31
N ASP A 334 -1.60 -11.14 8.67
CA ASP A 334 -1.02 -10.61 9.90
C ASP A 334 -2.07 -10.39 11.01
N LYS A 335 -3.37 -10.59 10.74
CA LYS A 335 -4.43 -10.48 11.76
C LYS A 335 -4.22 -11.53 12.85
N GLY A 336 -4.27 -11.10 14.11
CA GLY A 336 -3.99 -11.97 15.27
C GLY A 336 -2.51 -12.05 15.65
N ARG A 337 -1.58 -11.57 14.81
CA ARG A 337 -0.14 -11.48 15.12
C ARG A 337 0.17 -10.19 15.91
N PHE A 338 -0.65 -9.86 16.90
CA PHE A 338 -0.42 -8.73 17.82
C PHE A 338 0.87 -8.89 18.62
N ASN A 339 1.33 -10.14 18.70
CA ASN A 339 2.45 -10.59 19.49
C ASN A 339 3.71 -10.73 18.62
N SER A 340 3.91 -9.87 17.61
CA SER A 340 5.20 -9.40 17.11
C SER A 340 5.56 -9.61 15.64
N PRO A 341 6.35 -8.67 15.07
CA PRO A 341 6.59 -8.61 13.64
C PRO A 341 7.70 -9.57 13.23
N ALA A 342 7.34 -10.85 13.06
CA ALA A 342 8.19 -11.78 12.32
C ALA A 342 8.63 -11.12 10.99
N PRO A 343 9.87 -11.33 10.51
CA PRO A 343 10.36 -10.71 9.27
C PRO A 343 9.37 -10.87 8.11
N GLY A 344 8.93 -9.76 7.52
CA GLY A 344 7.94 -9.73 6.43
C GLY A 344 6.49 -9.46 6.84
N ASN A 345 6.19 -9.41 8.14
CA ASN A 345 4.89 -8.98 8.67
C ASN A 345 4.70 -7.46 8.46
N THR A 346 3.49 -7.06 8.09
CA THR A 346 3.13 -5.66 7.84
C THR A 346 2.46 -4.96 9.02
N ASN A 347 2.07 -5.70 10.06
CA ASN A 347 1.56 -5.18 11.33
C ASN A 347 2.68 -4.55 12.17
N THR A 348 3.26 -3.49 11.64
CA THR A 348 4.30 -2.68 12.25
C THR A 348 3.79 -1.26 12.47
N PRO A 349 4.44 -0.44 13.30
CA PRO A 349 4.10 0.98 13.41
C PRO A 349 4.16 1.74 12.07
N MET A 350 4.83 1.20 11.03
CA MET A 350 4.81 1.81 9.69
C MET A 350 3.43 1.78 9.05
N GLY A 351 2.59 0.79 9.32
CA GLY A 351 1.21 0.76 8.80
C GLY A 351 0.35 1.92 9.28
N GLU A 352 0.84 2.70 10.26
CA GLU A 352 0.20 3.91 10.75
C GLU A 352 0.61 5.18 9.99
N THR A 353 1.81 5.17 9.40
CA THR A 353 2.43 6.32 8.74
C THR A 353 2.52 6.15 7.22
N THR A 354 2.28 4.95 6.71
CA THR A 354 2.21 4.62 5.28
C THR A 354 1.33 3.40 5.02
N PHE A 355 1.07 3.09 3.75
CA PHE A 355 0.46 1.82 3.34
C PHE A 355 1.45 0.66 3.56
N PRO A 356 0.98 -0.59 3.82
CA PRO A 356 1.85 -1.73 4.02
C PRO A 356 2.81 -1.90 2.85
N LEU A 357 4.10 -1.78 3.12
CA LEU A 357 5.14 -2.06 2.13
C LEU A 357 5.61 -3.50 2.33
N SER A 358 5.25 -4.38 1.40
CA SER A 358 5.70 -5.77 1.40
C SER A 358 6.17 -6.17 0.02
N LEU A 359 7.47 -6.43 -0.12
CA LEU A 359 8.06 -6.88 -1.39
C LEU A 359 7.53 -8.26 -1.82
N SER A 360 7.07 -9.08 -0.88
CA SER A 360 6.55 -10.42 -1.17
C SER A 360 5.04 -10.47 -1.34
N GLN A 361 4.31 -9.45 -0.85
CA GLN A 361 2.85 -9.41 -0.88
C GLN A 361 2.29 -8.31 -1.79
N MET A 362 3.15 -7.71 -2.63
CA MET A 362 2.77 -6.71 -3.61
C MET A 362 3.28 -7.12 -4.98
N VAL A 363 2.46 -6.90 -6.00
CA VAL A 363 2.85 -6.99 -7.40
C VAL A 363 2.85 -5.61 -8.02
N VAL A 364 3.78 -5.38 -8.94
CA VAL A 364 3.88 -4.14 -9.71
C VAL A 364 3.68 -4.47 -11.18
N ILE A 365 2.66 -3.86 -11.76
CA ILE A 365 2.21 -4.10 -13.12
C ILE A 365 2.40 -2.81 -13.91
N ARG A 366 3.28 -2.87 -14.91
CA ARG A 366 3.55 -1.73 -15.80
C ARG A 366 2.56 -1.73 -16.98
N PRO A 367 2.24 -0.53 -17.52
CA PRO A 367 1.31 -0.39 -18.64
C PRO A 367 1.80 -1.05 -19.94
#